data_AF-A0AAE1L3M0-F1
#
_entry.id   AF-A0AAE1L3M0-F1
#
_cell.length_a   1.000
_cell.length_b   1.000
_cell.length_c   1.000
_cell.angle_alpha   90.00
_cell.angle_beta   90.00
_cell.angle_gamma   90.00
#
_symmetry.space_group_name_H-M   'P 1'
#
loop_
_entity.id
_entity.type
_entity.pdbx_description
1 polymer ?
#
loop_
_entity_poly.entity_id
_entity_poly.type
_entity_poly.pdbx_seq_one_letter_code
_entity_poly.pdbx_strand_id
1 'polypeptide(L)'
;MEQRSMANLLAKFRIDYSDVIVIPDVAKKAQESSKLAFDQLIEDFKAPGEISEEDEGVLISEAELLGQREKTNRHIRLKELLVENSKDSSLIVMTLPMPRKTSVSAPLYMAWLDTLTSDLPPFILIRGNQTSVLTYYS
;
A
#
# COMPACT_ATOMS: atom_id res chain seq x y z
N MET A 1 -5.98 -3.24 -23.31
CA MET A 1 -6.08 -4.71 -23.12
C MET A 1 -6.40 -5.04 -21.66
N GLU A 2 -5.77 -4.38 -20.69
CA GLU A 2 -5.98 -4.60 -19.25
C GLU A 2 -7.40 -4.30 -18.77
N GLN A 3 -8.00 -3.16 -19.16
CA GLN A 3 -9.41 -2.84 -18.81
C GLN A 3 -10.40 -3.93 -19.25
N ARG A 4 -10.26 -4.45 -20.47
CA ARG A 4 -11.14 -5.51 -20.99
C ARG A 4 -10.98 -6.82 -20.21
N SER A 5 -9.75 -7.14 -19.79
CA SER A 5 -9.50 -8.31 -18.94
C SER A 5 -10.18 -8.16 -17.57
N MET A 6 -10.05 -6.98 -16.95
CA MET A 6 -10.70 -6.68 -15.66
C MET A 6 -12.23 -6.72 -15.77
N ALA A 7 -12.81 -6.10 -16.81
CA ALA A 7 -14.26 -6.14 -17.05
C ALA A 7 -14.78 -7.58 -17.18
N ASN A 8 -14.07 -8.44 -17.93
CA ASN A 8 -14.42 -9.86 -18.05
C ASN A 8 -14.34 -10.60 -16.70
N LEU A 9 -13.40 -10.24 -15.82
CA LEU A 9 -13.27 -10.84 -14.50
C LEU A 9 -14.42 -10.40 -13.57
N LEU A 10 -14.73 -9.11 -13.54
CA LEU A 10 -15.86 -8.56 -12.77
C LEU A 10 -17.19 -9.19 -13.21
N ALA A 11 -17.39 -9.38 -14.52
CA ALA A 11 -18.56 -10.07 -15.06
C ALA A 11 -18.68 -11.51 -14.54
N LYS A 12 -17.57 -12.26 -14.43
CA LYS A 12 -17.58 -13.62 -13.85
C LYS A 12 -17.95 -13.61 -12.36
N PHE A 13 -17.53 -12.58 -11.63
CA PHE A 13 -17.93 -12.38 -10.24
C PHE A 13 -19.32 -11.76 -10.07
N ARG A 14 -19.98 -11.39 -11.17
CA ARG A 14 -21.28 -10.68 -11.17
C ARG A 14 -21.25 -9.42 -10.32
N ILE A 15 -20.12 -8.72 -10.36
CA ILE A 15 -19.96 -7.43 -9.70
C ILE A 15 -20.33 -6.36 -10.71
N ASP A 16 -21.45 -5.70 -10.47
CA ASP A 16 -21.83 -4.50 -11.20
C ASP A 16 -20.92 -3.34 -10.78
N TYR A 17 -20.53 -2.52 -11.75
CA TYR A 17 -19.64 -1.39 -11.56
C TYR A 17 -20.06 -0.23 -12.47
N SER A 18 -19.76 1.00 -12.08
CA SER A 18 -19.97 2.16 -12.95
C SER A 18 -18.84 2.27 -13.98
N ASP A 19 -17.58 2.23 -13.51
CA ASP A 19 -16.39 2.45 -14.32
C ASP A 19 -15.21 1.56 -13.89
N VAL A 20 -14.32 1.29 -14.84
CA VAL A 20 -12.99 0.67 -14.58
C VAL A 20 -11.92 1.62 -15.08
N ILE A 21 -11.18 2.20 -14.15
CA ILE A 21 -10.14 3.21 -14.43
C ILE A 21 -8.76 2.57 -14.23
N VAL A 22 -7.88 2.69 -15.23
CA VAL A 22 -6.48 2.27 -15.12
C VAL A 22 -5.63 3.46 -14.75
N ILE A 23 -4.88 3.35 -13.65
CA ILE A 23 -4.00 4.40 -13.15
C ILE A 23 -2.55 4.03 -13.47
N PRO A 24 -1.91 4.66 -14.47
CA PRO A 24 -0.51 4.37 -14.83
C PRO A 24 0.51 5.01 -13.86
N ASP A 25 0.06 5.96 -13.04
CA ASP A 25 0.91 6.91 -12.33
C ASP A 25 1.40 6.44 -10.95
N VAL A 26 1.11 5.20 -10.57
CA VAL A 26 1.50 4.62 -9.26
C VAL A 26 3.02 4.50 -9.11
N ALA A 27 3.75 4.36 -10.22
CA ALA A 27 5.21 4.28 -10.21
C ALA A 27 5.91 5.66 -10.29
N LYS A 28 5.15 6.76 -10.41
CA LYS A 28 5.74 8.10 -10.44
C LYS A 28 6.33 8.47 -9.08
N LYS A 29 7.25 9.43 -9.09
CA LYS A 29 7.81 10.02 -7.87
C LYS A 29 6.70 10.70 -7.08
N ALA A 30 6.58 10.40 -5.79
CA ALA A 30 5.67 11.09 -4.90
C ALA A 30 6.12 12.55 -4.69
N GLN A 31 5.18 13.43 -4.33
CA GLN A 31 5.46 14.82 -4.00
C GLN A 31 6.42 14.91 -2.81
N GLU A 32 7.27 15.94 -2.82
CA GLU A 32 8.25 16.14 -1.74
C GLU A 32 7.56 16.42 -0.38
N SER A 33 6.41 17.06 -0.37
CA SER A 33 5.59 17.26 0.84
C SER A 33 5.13 15.92 1.45
N SER A 34 4.62 15.01 0.61
CA SER A 34 4.15 13.69 1.05
C SER A 34 5.31 12.83 1.58
N LYS A 35 6.51 12.98 1.00
CA LYS A 35 7.72 12.31 1.50
C LYS A 35 8.17 12.86 2.83
N LEU A 36 8.17 14.18 2.98
CA LEU A 36 8.52 14.81 4.25
C LEU A 36 7.58 14.36 5.37
N ALA A 37 6.27 14.24 5.09
CA ALA A 37 5.31 13.70 6.05
C ALA A 37 5.61 12.24 6.42
N PHE A 38 6.01 11.42 5.44
CA PHE A 38 6.45 10.04 5.71
C PHE A 38 7.72 10.00 6.56
N ASP A 39 8.72 10.82 6.24
CA ASP A 39 9.99 10.88 6.96
C ASP A 39 9.76 11.31 8.42
N GLN A 40 8.85 12.25 8.66
CA GLN A 40 8.42 12.66 10.00
C GLN A 40 7.71 11.53 10.76
N LEU A 41 6.86 10.75 10.09
CA LEU A 41 6.12 9.63 10.69
C LEU A 41 7.07 8.55 11.25
N ILE A 42 8.20 8.31 10.58
CA ILE A 42 9.14 7.24 10.95
C ILE A 42 10.31 7.71 11.82
N GLU A 43 10.42 9.00 12.12
CA GLU A 43 11.63 9.59 12.70
C GLU A 43 11.98 8.97 14.06
N ASP A 44 10.98 8.75 14.93
CA ASP A 44 11.17 8.14 16.26
C ASP A 44 11.53 6.64 16.20
N PHE A 45 11.36 6.00 15.05
CA PHE A 45 11.62 4.57 14.84
C PHE A 45 12.92 4.32 14.07
N LYS A 46 13.63 5.36 13.66
CA LYS A 46 14.92 5.20 12.97
C LYS A 46 16.02 4.86 13.97
N ALA A 47 16.85 3.90 13.59
CA ALA A 47 18.01 3.53 14.40
C ALA A 47 19.01 4.70 14.47
N PRO A 48 19.49 5.09 15.67
CA PRO A 48 20.48 6.15 15.82
C PRO A 48 21.90 5.71 15.37
N GLY A 49 22.09 4.44 15.00
CA GLY A 49 23.37 3.84 14.63
C GLY A 49 23.22 2.37 14.22
N GLU A 50 24.25 1.57 14.48
CA GLU A 50 24.17 0.10 14.27
C GLU A 50 23.08 -0.51 15.16
N ILE A 51 22.26 -1.37 14.54
CA ILE A 51 21.16 -2.05 15.22
C ILE A 51 21.73 -3.20 16.04
N SER A 52 21.44 -3.22 17.34
CA SER A 52 21.76 -4.34 18.22
C SER A 52 20.84 -5.54 17.92
N GLU A 53 21.23 -6.75 18.32
CA GLU A 53 20.35 -7.93 18.16
C GLU A 53 18.99 -7.76 18.86
N GLU A 54 18.92 -6.94 19.91
CA GLU A 54 17.69 -6.67 20.67
C GLU A 54 16.74 -5.71 19.94
N ASP A 55 17.29 -4.83 19.10
CA ASP A 55 16.54 -3.82 18.33
C ASP A 55 16.16 -4.32 16.92
N GLU A 56 16.58 -5.53 16.55
CA GLU A 56 16.34 -6.10 15.22
C GLU A 56 14.84 -6.25 14.94
N GLY A 57 14.36 -5.56 13.91
CA GLY A 57 12.96 -5.58 13.50
C GLY A 57 12.04 -4.63 14.28
N VAL A 58 12.56 -3.96 15.33
CA VAL A 58 11.85 -2.95 16.12
C VAL A 58 12.24 -1.53 15.72
N LEU A 59 13.47 -1.34 15.21
CA LEU A 59 13.94 -0.09 14.62
C LEU A 59 14.17 -0.23 13.11
N ILE A 60 14.14 0.91 12.42
CA ILE A 60 14.35 1.02 10.98
C ILE A 60 15.80 1.41 10.71
N SER A 61 16.54 0.58 9.99
CA SER A 61 17.92 0.91 9.57
C SER A 61 17.94 1.77 8.31
N GLU A 62 19.02 2.53 8.12
CA GLU A 62 19.26 3.25 6.86
C GLU A 62 19.37 2.31 5.66
N ALA A 63 20.00 1.14 5.85
CA ALA A 63 20.13 0.12 4.81
C ALA A 63 18.75 -0.42 4.37
N GLU A 64 17.83 -0.61 5.33
CA GLU A 64 16.46 -0.99 5.05
C GLU A 64 15.72 0.09 4.26
N LEU A 65 15.79 1.35 4.70
CA LEU A 65 15.16 2.48 4.00
C LEU A 65 15.65 2.60 2.57
N LEU A 66 16.96 2.43 2.35
CA LEU A 66 17.55 2.44 1.02
C LEU A 66 17.05 1.26 0.17
N GLY A 67 17.03 0.06 0.75
CA GLY A 67 16.57 -1.17 0.09
C GLY A 67 15.09 -1.17 -0.26
N GLN A 68 14.25 -0.48 0.52
CA GLN A 68 12.80 -0.39 0.30
C GLN A 68 12.33 0.93 -0.32
N ARG A 69 13.25 1.83 -0.67
CA ARG A 69 12.94 3.19 -1.18
C ARG A 69 11.87 3.23 -2.28
N GLU A 70 11.95 2.31 -3.24
CA GLU A 70 10.97 2.26 -4.35
C GLU A 70 9.57 1.85 -3.88
N LYS A 71 9.47 0.89 -2.94
CA LYS A 71 8.20 0.47 -2.35
C LYS A 71 7.61 1.58 -1.48
N THR A 72 8.44 2.21 -0.65
CA THR A 72 8.05 3.37 0.14
C THR A 72 7.49 4.48 -0.76
N ASN A 73 8.21 4.86 -1.83
CA ASN A 73 7.70 5.86 -2.78
C ASN A 73 6.37 5.43 -3.40
N ARG A 74 6.21 4.14 -3.75
CA ARG A 74 4.98 3.62 -4.33
C ARG A 74 3.79 3.72 -3.36
N HIS A 75 3.99 3.47 -2.07
CA HIS A 75 2.95 3.63 -1.05
C HIS A 75 2.55 5.09 -0.87
N ILE A 76 3.52 6.00 -0.79
CA ILE A 76 3.26 7.44 -0.70
C ILE A 76 2.53 7.95 -1.96
N ARG A 77 2.97 7.54 -3.16
CA ARG A 77 2.30 7.91 -4.42
C ARG A 77 0.89 7.35 -4.51
N LEU A 78 0.68 6.12 -4.03
CA LEU A 78 -0.66 5.52 -3.99
C LEU A 78 -1.59 6.27 -3.04
N LYS A 79 -1.08 6.76 -1.91
CA LYS A 79 -1.82 7.63 -0.99
C LYS A 79 -2.29 8.92 -1.68
N GLU A 80 -1.42 9.59 -2.44
CA GLU A 80 -1.82 10.79 -3.20
C GLU A 80 -2.98 10.50 -4.17
N LEU A 81 -2.88 9.37 -4.89
CA LEU A 81 -3.92 8.94 -5.84
C LEU A 81 -5.23 8.58 -5.12
N LEU A 82 -5.17 7.99 -3.93
CA LEU A 82 -6.35 7.72 -3.11
C LEU A 82 -7.04 9.00 -2.67
N VAL A 83 -6.28 10.01 -2.25
CA VAL A 83 -6.84 11.32 -1.88
C VAL A 83 -7.45 12.00 -3.10
N GLU A 84 -6.81 11.93 -4.26
CA GLU A 84 -7.31 12.53 -5.49
C GLU A 84 -8.62 11.90 -5.98
N ASN A 85 -8.76 10.58 -5.87
CA ASN A 85 -9.85 9.83 -6.52
C ASN A 85 -10.91 9.29 -5.55
N SER A 86 -10.65 9.26 -4.25
CA SER A 86 -11.49 8.51 -3.30
C SER A 86 -11.73 9.20 -1.96
N LYS A 87 -11.31 10.46 -1.79
CA LYS A 87 -11.51 11.22 -0.54
C LYS A 87 -12.97 11.33 -0.09
N ASP A 88 -13.91 11.38 -1.04
CA ASP A 88 -15.35 11.53 -0.76
C ASP A 88 -16.13 10.21 -0.90
N SER A 89 -15.42 9.07 -0.95
CA SER A 89 -16.05 7.74 -1.03
C SER A 89 -16.69 7.35 0.30
N SER A 90 -17.73 6.51 0.28
CA SER A 90 -18.34 5.98 1.51
C SER A 90 -17.51 4.88 2.16
N LEU A 91 -16.73 4.13 1.36
CA LEU A 91 -15.88 3.04 1.78
C LEU A 91 -14.78 2.82 0.73
N ILE A 92 -13.56 2.57 1.16
CA ILE A 92 -12.45 2.15 0.30
C ILE A 92 -12.08 0.71 0.62
N VAL A 93 -12.08 -0.15 -0.41
CA VAL A 93 -11.59 -1.53 -0.30
C VAL A 93 -10.32 -1.65 -1.14
N MET A 94 -9.20 -1.97 -0.48
CA MET A 94 -7.89 -2.09 -1.13
C MET A 94 -7.22 -3.40 -0.75
N THR A 95 -6.44 -3.94 -1.68
CA THR A 95 -5.54 -5.06 -1.40
C THR A 95 -4.51 -4.67 -0.34
N LEU A 96 -4.47 -5.40 0.77
CA LEU A 96 -3.45 -5.24 1.82
C LEU A 96 -2.05 -5.46 1.21
N PRO A 97 -1.19 -4.43 1.17
CA PRO A 97 0.18 -4.62 0.75
C PRO A 97 0.87 -5.51 1.78
N MET A 98 1.60 -6.54 1.34
CA MET A 98 2.36 -7.38 2.26
C MET A 98 3.81 -7.50 1.78
N PRO A 99 4.79 -7.14 2.62
CA PRO A 99 6.20 -7.41 2.34
C PRO A 99 6.50 -8.91 2.42
N ARG A 100 7.67 -9.30 1.89
CA ARG A 100 8.18 -10.65 2.14
C ARG A 100 8.59 -10.75 3.61
N LYS A 101 8.42 -11.92 4.22
CA LYS A 101 8.91 -12.19 5.58
C LYS A 101 10.39 -11.80 5.66
N THR A 102 10.78 -11.19 6.78
CA THR A 102 12.16 -10.74 7.11
C THR A 102 12.75 -9.67 6.18
N SER A 103 11.99 -9.09 5.25
CA SER A 103 12.51 -8.03 4.36
C SER A 103 12.26 -6.61 4.85
N VAL A 104 11.35 -6.46 5.82
CA VAL A 104 10.86 -5.17 6.33
C VAL A 104 10.61 -5.33 7.83
N SER A 105 11.07 -4.36 8.61
CA SER A 105 10.86 -4.22 10.05
C SER A 105 9.39 -3.92 10.36
N ALA A 106 8.95 -4.25 11.57
CA ALA A 106 7.58 -3.98 11.99
C ALA A 106 7.20 -2.48 11.87
N PRO A 107 8.01 -1.51 12.34
CA PRO A 107 7.66 -0.09 12.22
C PRO A 107 7.57 0.38 10.76
N LEU A 108 8.48 -0.05 9.87
CA LEU A 108 8.44 0.40 8.47
C LEU A 108 7.18 -0.14 7.77
N TYR A 109 6.81 -1.38 8.03
CA TYR A 109 5.59 -1.95 7.49
C TYR A 109 4.33 -1.22 8.01
N MET A 110 4.27 -0.95 9.31
CA MET A 110 3.15 -0.21 9.91
C MET A 110 3.07 1.22 9.37
N ALA A 111 4.20 1.90 9.18
CA ALA A 111 4.25 3.23 8.58
C ALA A 111 3.70 3.23 7.14
N TRP A 112 3.93 2.18 6.35
CA TRP A 112 3.31 2.06 5.02
C TRP A 112 1.79 1.92 5.10
N LEU A 113 1.28 1.12 6.03
CA LEU A 113 -0.17 0.96 6.21
C LEU A 113 -0.80 2.28 6.65
N ASP A 114 -0.22 2.93 7.66
CA ASP A 114 -0.73 4.20 8.18
C ASP A 114 -0.73 5.30 7.10
N THR A 115 0.37 5.42 6.35
CA THR A 115 0.48 6.34 5.21
C THR A 115 -0.63 6.12 4.19
N LEU A 116 -1.00 4.87 3.91
CA LEU A 116 -2.06 4.56 2.94
C LEU A 116 -3.45 4.89 3.46
N THR A 117 -3.70 4.77 4.76
CA THR A 117 -5.06 4.81 5.33
C THR A 117 -5.39 6.06 6.13
N SER A 118 -4.40 6.86 6.54
CA SER A 118 -4.61 8.12 7.26
C SER A 118 -5.56 9.05 6.51
N ASP A 119 -6.29 9.95 7.16
CA ASP A 119 -7.10 11.01 6.51
C ASP A 119 -7.97 10.59 5.31
N LEU A 120 -8.49 9.36 5.32
CA LEU A 120 -9.36 8.82 4.28
C LEU A 120 -10.68 8.31 4.90
N PRO A 121 -11.71 8.12 4.08
CA PRO A 121 -12.94 7.46 4.52
C PRO A 121 -12.71 6.07 5.13
N PRO A 122 -13.75 5.43 5.71
CA PRO A 122 -13.66 4.06 6.19
C PRO A 122 -12.94 3.14 5.19
N PHE A 123 -11.93 2.43 5.67
CA PHE A 123 -10.95 1.74 4.82
C PHE A 123 -10.84 0.27 5.23
N ILE A 124 -10.88 -0.64 4.26
CA ILE A 124 -10.66 -2.07 4.48
C ILE A 124 -9.48 -2.53 3.63
N LEU A 125 -8.43 -3.00 4.32
CA LEU A 125 -7.30 -3.70 3.72
C LEU A 125 -7.60 -5.21 3.71
N ILE A 126 -7.68 -5.81 2.52
CA ILE A 126 -8.05 -7.23 2.35
C ILE A 126 -6.92 -7.99 1.66
N ARG A 127 -6.65 -9.22 2.11
CA ARG A 127 -5.75 -10.15 1.44
C ARG A 127 -6.36 -11.53 1.33
N GLY A 128 -6.40 -12.07 0.11
CA GLY A 128 -6.73 -13.48 -0.11
C GLY A 128 -5.56 -14.41 0.25
N ASN A 129 -5.86 -15.67 0.53
CA ASN A 129 -4.88 -16.75 0.78
C ASN A 129 -4.40 -17.45 -0.51
N GLN A 130 -4.59 -16.80 -1.67
CA GLN A 130 -4.22 -17.30 -3.00
C GLN A 130 -4.91 -18.62 -3.42
N THR A 131 -5.97 -19.05 -2.72
CA THR A 131 -6.82 -20.15 -3.16
C THR A 131 -7.90 -19.63 -4.10
N SER A 132 -8.29 -20.41 -5.11
CA SER A 132 -9.34 -20.00 -6.05
C SER A 132 -10.67 -19.81 -5.32
N VAL A 133 -11.26 -18.63 -5.52
CA VAL A 133 -12.60 -18.27 -5.02
C VAL A 133 -13.66 -18.30 -6.14
N LEU A 134 -13.24 -18.54 -7.40
CA LEU A 134 -14.15 -18.67 -8.52
C LEU A 134 -14.83 -20.04 -8.46
N THR A 135 -15.99 -20.09 -7.81
CA THR A 135 -16.90 -21.24 -7.91
C THR A 135 -17.80 -21.03 -9.11
N TYR A 136 -17.65 -21.87 -10.13
CA TYR A 136 -18.61 -21.93 -11.24
C TYR A 136 -19.87 -22.58 -10.70
N TYR A 137 -20.92 -21.80 -10.49
CA TYR A 137 -22.26 -22.36 -10.35
C TYR A 137 -22.66 -22.89 -11.72
N SER A 138 -22.66 -24.22 -11.86
CA SER A 138 -23.22 -24.94 -13.00
C SER A 138 -24.73 -24.75 -13.08
#